data_AF-A0AA96MVM9-F1
#
_entry.id   AF-A0AA96MVM9-F1
#
_cell.length_a   1.000
_cell.length_b   1.000
_cell.length_c   1.000
_cell.angle_alpha   90.00
_cell.angle_beta   90.00
_cell.angle_gamma   90.00
#
_symmetry.space_group_name_H-M   'P 1'
#
loop_
_entity.id
_entity.type
_entity.pdbx_description
1 polymer ?
#
loop_
_entity_poly.entity_id
_entity_poly.type
_entity_poly.pdbx_seq_one_letter_code
_entity_poly.pdbx_strand_id
1 'polypeptide(L)'
;MKSLGEYFPSLISEWHPTKNGEKSPFDVSYGSDYEAYWKCTICKFDWKVRVANRTLHKTGCPNCNKRWNHSFPELALLYYIKQIFSGAILDFEIEHDRFKGVDIFIPSIHTVIEYDGYFYHRKQLDRDREKTRLLLEQGYYVIRIREGKLQDLGIIHSKLQVYLYHRNGEPSVNKCIKDVLLLLCNIHNIDKSAQQLIFKFKEEVNIIKDTIPILGQLLPVVQENNLLEMYPELEKEWHFEKNQPFLPQHFKAKSNYSVWWKCDKGHEYDTKIISRTKGHGCRFCEGLEVTQDNSLLKLYPSIAKEWHYQKNGIITPDKIHGRSNKKVYWICPNCNSSYDKIVNERTGGRENCPYCAGKRVNNTNSLATMRPDLAKEWHQTKNDKKPDEVSTGSHYYATWKCDRGHTYQAYVYERSGGRGCGICYEEIGRFKPHKVSIEKSIITKKPYLLAQWDFEKNTVIPEEVGAYARQLIWWRCSNGCSWQQEPNSRNSSRCKICRVKD
;
A
#
# COMPACT_ATOMS: atom_id res chain seq x y z
N MET A 1 19.81 64.08 8.16
CA MET A 1 19.52 62.87 7.35
C MET A 1 20.36 61.74 7.96
N LYS A 2 19.79 60.59 8.32
CA LYS A 2 20.58 59.49 8.90
C LYS A 2 21.32 58.75 7.78
N SER A 3 22.56 58.37 8.02
CA SER A 3 23.37 57.63 7.05
C SER A 3 22.90 56.18 6.89
N LEU A 4 23.29 55.53 5.79
CA LEU A 4 23.07 54.10 5.57
C LEU A 4 23.70 53.27 6.70
N GLY A 5 24.95 53.57 7.08
CA GLY A 5 25.68 52.82 8.09
C GLY A 5 25.06 52.88 9.49
N GLU A 6 24.48 54.01 9.88
CA GLU A 6 23.83 54.15 11.18
C GLU A 6 22.49 53.40 11.27
N TYR A 7 21.70 53.42 10.19
CA TYR A 7 20.32 52.91 10.22
C TYR A 7 20.19 51.47 9.73
N PHE A 8 21.10 51.01 8.87
CA PHE A 8 21.12 49.66 8.30
C PHE A 8 22.50 49.02 8.41
N PRO A 9 23.00 48.74 9.64
CA PRO A 9 24.34 48.21 9.86
C PRO A 9 24.59 46.87 9.16
N SER A 10 23.55 46.04 8.95
CA SER A 10 23.67 44.79 8.21
C SER A 10 24.11 44.97 6.75
N LEU A 11 23.72 46.08 6.12
CA LEU A 11 24.03 46.38 4.72
C LEU A 11 25.47 46.86 4.50
N ILE A 12 26.19 47.26 5.56
CA ILE A 12 27.58 47.67 5.48
C ILE A 12 28.45 46.53 4.92
N SER A 13 28.16 45.30 5.33
CA SER A 13 28.88 44.10 4.87
C SER A 13 28.74 43.83 3.36
N GLU A 14 27.72 44.43 2.73
CA GLU A 14 27.47 44.32 1.30
C GLU A 14 27.95 45.54 0.51
N TRP A 15 28.45 46.61 1.16
CA TRP A 15 29.06 47.74 0.45
C TRP A 15 30.34 47.28 -0.24
N HIS A 16 30.47 47.56 -1.54
CA HIS A 16 31.64 47.08 -2.27
C HIS A 16 32.92 47.76 -1.73
N PRO A 17 33.98 47.01 -1.38
CA PRO A 17 35.13 47.56 -0.64
C PRO A 17 35.94 48.60 -1.43
N THR A 18 35.92 48.54 -2.77
CA THR A 18 36.79 49.37 -3.62
C THR A 18 36.10 50.09 -4.79
N LYS A 19 34.80 49.87 -5.04
CA LYS A 19 34.12 50.37 -6.27
C LYS A 19 33.31 51.66 -6.05
N ASN A 20 33.21 52.14 -4.81
CA ASN A 20 32.47 53.35 -4.46
C ASN A 20 33.37 54.59 -4.28
N GLY A 21 34.64 54.51 -4.70
CA GLY A 21 35.60 55.58 -4.52
C GLY A 21 35.81 55.90 -3.04
N GLU A 22 35.82 57.19 -2.70
CA GLU A 22 36.00 57.68 -1.32
C GLU A 22 34.72 57.63 -0.47
N LYS A 23 33.56 57.30 -1.05
CA LYS A 23 32.29 57.28 -0.33
C LYS A 23 32.17 56.04 0.55
N SER A 24 31.93 56.25 1.84
CA SER A 24 31.59 55.20 2.80
C SER A 24 30.07 55.08 3.02
N PRO A 25 29.59 53.97 3.59
CA PRO A 25 28.20 53.83 4.05
C PRO A 25 27.75 54.90 5.05
N PHE A 26 28.68 55.61 5.70
CA PHE A 26 28.36 56.68 6.66
C PHE A 26 28.21 58.05 5.98
N ASP A 27 28.66 58.19 4.73
CA ASP A 27 28.60 59.46 3.96
C ASP A 27 27.33 59.59 3.10
N VAL A 28 26.54 58.51 3.00
CA VAL A 28 25.37 58.44 2.11
C VAL A 28 24.11 58.18 2.93
N SER A 29 23.08 59.01 2.73
CA SER A 29 21.76 58.82 3.35
C SER A 29 21.11 57.53 2.90
N TYR A 30 20.44 56.82 3.80
CA TYR A 30 19.76 55.55 3.47
C TYR A 30 18.67 55.72 2.40
N GLY A 31 18.08 56.91 2.23
CA GLY A 31 17.06 57.19 1.21
C GLY A 31 17.61 57.78 -0.09
N SER A 32 18.92 57.75 -0.32
CA SER A 32 19.56 58.41 -1.45
C SER A 32 19.36 57.67 -2.78
N ASP A 33 19.23 58.45 -3.87
CA ASP A 33 19.31 57.97 -5.25
C ASP A 33 20.76 57.65 -5.70
N TYR A 34 21.76 57.83 -4.83
CA TYR A 34 23.14 57.47 -5.13
C TYR A 34 23.24 55.99 -5.55
N GLU A 35 23.79 55.74 -6.73
CA GLU A 35 24.04 54.39 -7.24
C GLU A 35 25.35 53.84 -6.69
N ALA A 36 25.26 53.05 -5.63
CA ALA A 36 26.40 52.36 -5.05
C ALA A 36 26.63 51.01 -5.73
N TYR A 37 27.90 50.59 -5.78
CA TYR A 37 28.30 49.22 -6.01
C TYR A 37 28.19 48.41 -4.71
N TRP A 38 27.62 47.22 -4.84
CA TRP A 38 27.41 46.27 -3.77
C TRP A 38 28.11 44.96 -4.13
N LYS A 39 28.54 44.22 -3.11
CA LYS A 39 29.14 42.89 -3.24
C LYS A 39 28.38 41.90 -2.37
N CYS A 40 27.89 40.84 -2.99
CA CYS A 40 27.04 39.89 -2.27
C CYS A 40 27.90 39.12 -1.28
N THR A 41 27.52 39.10 -0.01
CA THR A 41 28.21 38.30 0.99
C THR A 41 28.08 36.80 0.74
N ILE A 42 27.01 36.37 0.05
CA ILE A 42 26.72 34.97 -0.30
C ILE A 42 27.42 34.57 -1.61
N CYS A 43 26.97 35.09 -2.75
CA CYS A 43 27.44 34.63 -4.07
C CYS A 43 28.64 35.40 -4.62
N LYS A 44 29.12 36.41 -3.89
CA LYS A 44 30.21 37.31 -4.30
C LYS A 44 29.97 38.10 -5.58
N PHE A 45 28.75 38.05 -6.13
CA PHE A 45 28.35 38.84 -7.30
C PHE A 45 28.38 40.33 -6.95
N ASP A 46 28.97 41.12 -7.85
CA ASP A 46 28.99 42.57 -7.76
C ASP A 46 27.83 43.14 -8.57
N TRP A 47 27.09 44.10 -8.02
CA TRP A 47 26.04 44.80 -8.76
C TRP A 47 25.96 46.26 -8.37
N LYS A 48 25.39 47.08 -9.25
CA LYS A 48 25.19 48.51 -9.02
C LYS A 48 23.69 48.79 -8.88
N VAL A 49 23.29 49.47 -7.81
CA VAL A 49 21.90 49.89 -7.61
C VAL A 49 21.84 51.06 -6.62
N ARG A 50 20.76 51.85 -6.69
CA ARG A 50 20.48 52.95 -5.76
C ARG A 50 20.44 52.49 -4.31
N VAL A 51 20.97 53.31 -3.39
CA VAL A 51 20.91 53.05 -1.94
C VAL A 51 19.46 52.92 -1.46
N ALA A 52 18.56 53.79 -1.91
CA ALA A 52 17.12 53.70 -1.61
C ALA A 52 16.49 52.34 -1.98
N ASN A 53 16.96 51.68 -3.04
CA ASN A 53 16.44 50.35 -3.43
C ASN A 53 16.83 49.27 -2.41
N ARG A 54 18.05 49.34 -1.86
CA ARG A 54 18.53 48.39 -0.86
C ARG A 54 17.89 48.57 0.50
N THR A 55 17.50 49.80 0.84
CA THR A 55 16.99 50.17 2.17
C THR A 55 15.47 50.24 2.20
N LEU A 56 14.87 51.16 1.44
CA LEU A 56 13.42 51.43 1.43
C LEU A 56 12.66 50.34 0.69
N HIS A 57 13.18 49.92 -0.47
CA HIS A 57 12.56 48.87 -1.30
C HIS A 57 13.07 47.46 -0.99
N LYS A 58 14.08 47.34 -0.11
CA LYS A 58 14.64 46.07 0.39
C LYS A 58 15.02 45.08 -0.72
N THR A 59 15.49 45.57 -1.87
CA THR A 59 15.87 44.71 -3.00
C THR A 59 17.12 43.91 -2.65
N GLY A 60 17.15 42.60 -2.92
CA GLY A 60 18.32 41.74 -2.65
C GLY A 60 19.39 41.75 -3.76
N CYS A 61 20.40 40.88 -3.62
CA CYS A 61 21.34 40.60 -4.70
C CYS A 61 20.58 39.99 -5.90
N PRO A 62 20.69 40.56 -7.11
CA PRO A 62 19.96 40.07 -8.28
C PRO A 62 20.36 38.65 -8.67
N ASN A 63 21.62 38.26 -8.47
CA ASN A 63 22.09 36.90 -8.77
C ASN A 63 21.51 35.86 -7.79
N CYS A 64 21.45 36.18 -6.49
CA CYS A 64 20.77 35.33 -5.50
C CYS A 64 19.27 35.25 -5.76
N ASN A 65 18.67 36.35 -6.24
CA ASN A 65 17.24 36.40 -6.54
C ASN A 65 16.82 35.57 -7.75
N LYS A 66 17.73 35.21 -8.67
CA LYS A 66 17.42 34.32 -9.80
C LYS A 66 16.75 33.02 -9.35
N ARG A 67 17.13 32.50 -8.18
CA ARG A 67 16.51 31.32 -7.58
C ARG A 67 14.99 31.42 -7.41
N TRP A 68 14.47 32.62 -7.20
CA TRP A 68 13.04 32.86 -7.00
C TRP A 68 12.22 32.90 -8.27
N ASN A 69 12.89 32.94 -9.42
CA ASN A 69 12.24 33.03 -10.72
C ASN A 69 11.96 31.66 -11.33
N HIS A 70 12.50 30.58 -10.75
CA HIS A 70 12.41 29.24 -11.31
C HIS A 70 11.44 28.35 -10.55
N SER A 71 10.58 27.67 -11.31
CA SER A 71 9.77 26.60 -10.76
C SER A 71 10.59 25.31 -10.59
N PHE A 72 10.22 24.47 -9.62
CA PHE A 72 10.88 23.18 -9.45
C PHE A 72 10.81 22.28 -10.71
N PRO A 73 9.68 22.21 -11.45
CA PRO A 73 9.62 21.50 -12.73
C PRO A 73 10.65 21.96 -13.77
N GLU A 74 10.89 23.27 -13.92
CA GLU A 74 11.92 23.79 -14.83
C GLU A 74 13.32 23.30 -14.44
N LEU A 75 13.67 23.40 -13.16
CA LEU A 75 14.95 22.92 -12.64
C LEU A 75 15.09 21.40 -12.82
N ALA A 76 14.03 20.65 -12.58
CA ALA A 76 14.02 19.21 -12.75
C ALA A 76 14.22 18.82 -14.22
N LEU A 77 13.54 19.49 -15.15
CA LEU A 77 13.74 19.30 -16.60
C LEU A 77 15.19 19.57 -16.99
N LEU A 78 15.73 20.73 -16.60
CA LEU A 78 17.11 21.09 -16.89
C LEU A 78 18.10 20.05 -16.34
N TYR A 79 17.89 19.57 -15.10
CA TYR A 79 18.76 18.58 -14.47
C TYR A 79 18.90 17.31 -15.31
N TYR A 80 17.79 16.71 -15.74
CA TYR A 80 17.84 15.50 -16.55
C TYR A 80 18.29 15.76 -17.99
N ILE A 81 17.91 16.90 -18.57
CA ILE A 81 18.39 17.31 -19.90
C ILE A 81 19.92 17.45 -19.89
N LYS A 82 20.52 18.04 -18.84
CA LYS A 82 21.98 18.19 -18.72
C LYS A 82 22.73 16.86 -18.62
N GLN A 83 22.09 15.78 -18.20
CA GLN A 83 22.71 14.45 -18.21
C GLN A 83 22.90 13.89 -19.63
N ILE A 84 22.14 14.41 -20.59
CA ILE A 84 22.17 14.01 -22.00
C ILE A 84 22.89 15.09 -22.83
N PHE A 85 22.54 16.34 -22.61
CA PHE A 85 23.04 17.54 -23.28
C PHE A 85 23.66 18.48 -22.26
N SER A 86 24.91 18.22 -21.88
CA SER A 86 25.62 18.97 -20.83
C SER A 86 25.70 20.49 -21.09
N GLY A 87 25.63 20.90 -22.36
CA GLY A 87 25.58 22.30 -22.77
C GLY A 87 24.22 23.00 -22.66
N ALA A 88 23.19 22.35 -22.10
CA ALA A 88 21.87 22.99 -21.92
C ALA A 88 21.92 24.16 -20.93
N ILE A 89 21.25 25.26 -21.29
CA ILE A 89 21.31 26.56 -20.62
C ILE A 89 19.92 26.91 -20.09
N LEU A 90 19.86 27.36 -18.82
CA LEU A 90 18.66 27.94 -18.20
C LEU A 90 18.63 29.45 -18.45
N ASP A 91 17.46 30.04 -18.66
CA ASP A 91 17.28 31.47 -18.94
C ASP A 91 18.18 31.96 -20.09
N PHE A 92 18.14 31.26 -21.22
CA PHE A 92 18.94 31.68 -22.36
C PHE A 92 18.39 32.99 -22.93
N GLU A 93 19.21 34.03 -22.91
CA GLU A 93 18.83 35.33 -23.44
C GLU A 93 18.75 35.29 -24.97
N ILE A 94 17.65 35.81 -25.51
CA ILE A 94 17.46 35.97 -26.95
C ILE A 94 17.22 37.46 -27.17
N GLU A 95 18.05 38.06 -28.02
CA GLU A 95 17.96 39.46 -28.36
C GLU A 95 16.73 39.69 -29.27
N HIS A 96 15.66 40.24 -28.69
CA HIS A 96 14.44 40.59 -29.41
C HIS A 96 13.67 41.71 -28.69
N ASP A 97 13.00 42.58 -29.45
CA ASP A 97 12.33 43.78 -28.91
C ASP A 97 11.21 43.49 -27.90
N ARG A 98 10.57 42.33 -27.99
CA ARG A 98 9.34 42.00 -27.23
C ARG A 98 9.49 40.97 -26.10
N PHE A 99 10.58 40.21 -26.07
CA PHE A 99 10.88 39.24 -25.02
C PHE A 99 12.38 39.02 -24.92
N LYS A 100 12.86 38.70 -23.70
CA LYS A 100 14.29 38.74 -23.36
C LYS A 100 14.97 37.38 -23.24
N GLY A 101 14.23 36.27 -23.38
CA GLY A 101 14.82 34.94 -23.25
C GLY A 101 13.82 33.80 -23.23
N VAL A 102 14.35 32.60 -23.08
CA VAL A 102 13.63 31.33 -23.07
C VAL A 102 14.06 30.48 -21.87
N ASP A 103 13.17 29.60 -21.41
CA ASP A 103 13.41 28.88 -20.14
C ASP A 103 14.60 27.93 -20.25
N ILE A 104 14.63 27.06 -21.26
CA ILE A 104 15.76 26.17 -21.52
C ILE A 104 16.15 26.22 -22.99
N PHE A 105 17.44 26.38 -23.27
CA PHE A 105 18.02 26.24 -24.60
C PHE A 105 19.04 25.10 -24.65
N ILE A 106 18.97 24.27 -25.68
CA ILE A 106 19.89 23.16 -25.94
C ILE A 106 20.66 23.47 -27.23
N PRO A 107 21.87 24.06 -27.14
CA PRO A 107 22.61 24.53 -28.32
C PRO A 107 22.93 23.42 -29.32
N SER A 108 23.31 22.24 -28.85
CA SER A 108 23.77 21.12 -29.69
C SER A 108 22.73 20.61 -30.67
N ILE A 109 21.44 20.82 -30.39
CA ILE A 109 20.32 20.43 -31.25
C ILE A 109 19.41 21.62 -31.58
N HIS A 110 19.90 22.85 -31.34
CA HIS A 110 19.20 24.11 -31.63
C HIS A 110 17.72 24.10 -31.19
N THR A 111 17.47 23.61 -29.97
CA THR A 111 16.12 23.38 -29.43
C THR A 111 15.86 24.25 -28.21
N VAL A 112 14.68 24.88 -28.19
CA VAL A 112 14.15 25.65 -27.07
C VAL A 112 13.03 24.86 -26.39
N ILE A 113 13.02 24.88 -25.05
CA ILE A 113 11.93 24.35 -24.24
C ILE A 113 11.36 25.48 -23.38
N GLU A 114 10.07 25.71 -23.50
CA GLU A 114 9.30 26.65 -22.67
C GLU A 114 8.41 25.86 -21.71
N TYR A 115 8.48 26.18 -20.41
CA TYR A 115 7.60 25.63 -19.38
C TYR A 115 6.59 26.69 -18.94
N ASP A 116 5.38 26.60 -19.50
CA ASP A 116 4.30 27.54 -19.22
C ASP A 116 3.52 27.13 -17.97
N GLY A 117 3.92 27.66 -16.81
CA GLY A 117 3.19 27.49 -15.56
C GLY A 117 1.79 28.14 -15.61
N TYR A 118 0.74 27.39 -15.24
CA TYR A 118 -0.66 27.82 -15.36
C TYR A 118 -0.93 29.22 -14.75
N PHE A 119 -0.40 29.49 -13.55
CA PHE A 119 -0.67 30.74 -12.84
C PHE A 119 -0.20 31.99 -13.61
N TYR A 120 0.95 31.90 -14.26
CA TYR A 120 1.56 32.99 -15.01
C TYR A 120 0.97 33.12 -16.43
N HIS A 121 0.71 31.98 -17.09
CA HIS A 121 0.31 31.97 -18.51
C HIS A 121 -1.20 31.94 -18.76
N ARG A 122 -2.06 31.77 -17.75
CA ARG A 122 -3.53 31.66 -17.91
C ARG A 122 -4.21 32.83 -18.64
N LYS A 123 -3.55 33.98 -18.80
CA LYS A 123 -4.04 35.16 -19.52
C LYS A 123 -3.10 35.62 -20.65
N GLN A 124 -2.10 34.81 -21.01
CA GLN A 124 -1.01 35.20 -21.91
C GLN A 124 -1.05 34.47 -23.25
N LEU A 125 -2.18 33.85 -23.62
CA LEU A 125 -2.26 32.97 -24.81
C LEU A 125 -1.74 33.64 -26.09
N ASP A 126 -2.14 34.89 -26.36
CA ASP A 126 -1.70 35.59 -27.57
C ASP A 126 -0.20 35.92 -27.54
N ARG A 127 0.33 36.28 -26.36
CA ARG A 127 1.76 36.52 -26.15
C ARG A 127 2.58 35.23 -26.30
N ASP A 128 2.10 34.12 -25.76
CA ASP A 128 2.74 32.80 -25.90
C ASP A 128 2.79 32.37 -27.37
N ARG A 129 1.69 32.59 -28.12
CA ARG A 129 1.61 32.34 -29.57
C ARG A 129 2.61 33.20 -30.34
N GLU A 130 2.66 34.48 -30.05
CA GLU A 130 3.59 35.42 -30.70
C GLU A 130 5.05 35.04 -30.46
N LYS A 131 5.43 34.79 -29.20
CA LYS A 131 6.78 34.31 -28.83
C LYS A 131 7.12 33.02 -29.57
N THR A 132 6.19 32.07 -29.62
CA THR A 132 6.39 30.79 -30.31
C THR A 132 6.62 30.97 -31.80
N ARG A 133 5.84 31.82 -32.49
CA ARG A 133 6.04 32.08 -33.92
C ARG A 133 7.41 32.68 -34.21
N LEU A 134 7.83 33.65 -33.40
CA LEU A 134 9.13 34.31 -33.56
C LEU A 134 10.31 33.33 -33.36
N LEU A 135 10.22 32.43 -32.37
CA LEU A 135 11.24 31.38 -32.20
C LEU A 135 11.29 30.44 -33.42
N LEU A 136 10.14 30.07 -33.99
CA LEU A 136 10.10 29.22 -35.19
C LEU A 136 10.67 29.94 -36.42
N GLU A 137 10.36 31.23 -36.59
CA GLU A 137 10.91 32.09 -37.66
C GLU A 137 12.44 32.22 -37.56
N GLN A 138 12.99 32.28 -36.34
CA GLN A 138 14.43 32.26 -36.08
C GLN A 138 15.07 30.87 -36.27
N GLY A 139 14.28 29.85 -36.61
CA GLY A 139 14.77 28.53 -37.00
C GLY A 139 14.85 27.49 -35.87
N TYR A 140 14.53 27.87 -34.63
CA TYR A 140 14.55 26.99 -33.47
C TYR A 140 13.55 25.83 -33.60
N TYR A 141 13.91 24.68 -33.05
CA TYR A 141 12.92 23.67 -32.68
C TYR A 141 12.33 24.04 -31.31
N VAL A 142 11.00 24.05 -31.17
CA VAL A 142 10.33 24.53 -29.96
C VAL A 142 9.51 23.41 -29.34
N ILE A 143 9.81 23.07 -28.09
CA ILE A 143 8.94 22.27 -27.23
C ILE A 143 8.28 23.20 -26.23
N ARG A 144 6.95 23.21 -26.18
CA ARG A 144 6.19 24.06 -25.26
C ARG A 144 5.35 23.22 -24.33
N ILE A 145 5.71 23.19 -23.06
CA ILE A 145 5.03 22.45 -22.00
C ILE A 145 3.99 23.37 -21.38
N ARG A 146 2.70 23.02 -21.47
CA ARG A 146 1.60 23.88 -20.99
C ARG A 146 0.88 23.23 -19.80
N GLU A 147 1.04 23.81 -18.62
CA GLU A 147 0.53 23.24 -17.36
C GLU A 147 -0.99 23.46 -17.16
N GLY A 148 -1.67 22.44 -16.63
CA GLY A 148 -3.00 22.52 -16.05
C GLY A 148 -4.11 22.69 -17.08
N LYS A 149 -4.77 23.85 -17.03
CA LYS A 149 -5.91 24.21 -17.89
C LYS A 149 -5.52 25.19 -19.01
N LEU A 150 -4.22 25.33 -19.29
CA LEU A 150 -3.78 26.14 -20.42
C LEU A 150 -4.27 25.51 -21.72
N GLN A 151 -4.77 26.36 -22.62
CA GLN A 151 -5.23 25.95 -23.94
C GLN A 151 -4.02 25.65 -24.84
N ASP A 152 -4.23 24.77 -25.81
CA ASP A 152 -3.30 24.58 -26.92
C ASP A 152 -3.10 25.90 -27.69
N LEU A 153 -1.93 26.07 -28.30
CA LEU A 153 -1.62 27.29 -29.04
C LEU A 153 -2.35 27.36 -30.38
N GLY A 154 -2.83 26.25 -30.94
CA GLY A 154 -3.46 26.19 -32.27
C GLY A 154 -2.48 26.50 -33.40
N ILE A 155 -1.19 26.29 -33.18
CA ILE A 155 -0.13 26.50 -34.18
C ILE A 155 0.30 25.13 -34.70
N ILE A 156 0.17 24.91 -35.99
CA ILE A 156 0.64 23.69 -36.65
C ILE A 156 1.96 24.00 -37.35
N HIS A 157 3.06 23.42 -36.89
CA HIS A 157 4.38 23.62 -37.46
C HIS A 157 5.27 22.39 -37.21
N SER A 158 6.07 21.96 -38.19
CA SER A 158 6.89 20.73 -38.10
C SER A 158 7.96 20.78 -37.00
N LYS A 159 8.44 21.99 -36.67
CA LYS A 159 9.41 22.26 -35.59
C LYS A 159 8.77 22.63 -34.24
N LEU A 160 7.45 22.48 -34.07
CA LEU A 160 6.76 22.79 -32.82
C LEU A 160 6.14 21.52 -32.22
N GLN A 161 6.42 21.26 -30.95
CA GLN A 161 5.72 20.26 -30.15
C GLN A 161 5.08 20.93 -28.93
N VAL A 162 3.76 20.86 -28.83
CA VAL A 162 3.02 21.35 -27.66
C VAL A 162 2.65 20.16 -26.79
N TYR A 163 3.15 20.14 -25.55
CA TYR A 163 2.86 19.09 -24.56
C TYR A 163 1.92 19.63 -23.49
N LEU A 164 0.68 19.14 -23.48
CA LEU A 164 -0.31 19.50 -22.46
C LEU A 164 -0.07 18.67 -21.19
N TYR A 165 0.19 19.38 -20.10
CA TYR A 165 0.67 18.79 -18.86
C TYR A 165 -0.33 18.99 -17.71
N HIS A 166 -1.01 17.93 -17.26
CA HIS A 166 -1.86 18.02 -16.07
C HIS A 166 -1.07 17.72 -14.79
N ARG A 167 -0.78 18.76 -14.01
CA ARG A 167 -0.05 18.63 -12.75
C ARG A 167 -0.95 18.17 -11.61
N ASN A 168 -0.61 17.05 -10.99
CA ASN A 168 -1.29 16.50 -9.81
C ASN A 168 -0.31 15.92 -8.76
N GLY A 169 0.90 16.49 -8.67
CA GLY A 169 1.91 16.13 -7.67
C GLY A 169 3.24 15.69 -8.30
N GLU A 170 4.05 14.97 -7.53
CA GLU A 170 5.36 14.47 -8.00
C GLU A 170 5.24 13.44 -9.14
N PRO A 171 4.28 12.49 -9.15
CA PRO A 171 4.16 11.51 -10.22
C PRO A 171 3.93 12.14 -11.61
N SER A 172 3.12 13.21 -11.69
CA SER A 172 2.92 13.91 -12.95
C SER A 172 4.19 14.60 -13.42
N VAL A 173 5.00 15.19 -12.53
CA VAL A 173 6.26 15.85 -12.92
C VAL A 173 7.25 14.82 -13.47
N ASN A 174 7.41 13.67 -12.79
CA ASN A 174 8.21 12.56 -13.32
C ASN A 174 7.75 12.15 -14.72
N LYS A 175 6.43 11.99 -14.93
CA LYS A 175 5.87 11.65 -16.24
C LYS A 175 6.18 12.72 -17.29
N CYS A 176 5.99 14.00 -16.97
CA CYS A 176 6.28 15.11 -17.89
C CYS A 176 7.73 15.10 -18.35
N ILE A 177 8.68 14.93 -17.43
CA ILE A 177 10.11 14.84 -17.77
C ILE A 177 10.35 13.66 -18.72
N LYS A 178 9.82 12.46 -18.39
CA LYS A 178 9.94 11.28 -19.26
C LYS A 178 9.39 11.52 -20.66
N ASP A 179 8.22 12.14 -20.76
CA ASP A 179 7.58 12.43 -22.03
C ASP A 179 8.39 13.48 -22.84
N VAL A 180 8.93 14.51 -22.19
CA VAL A 180 9.79 15.51 -22.83
C VAL A 180 11.09 14.89 -23.32
N LEU A 181 11.72 14.00 -22.55
CA LEU A 181 12.91 13.27 -23.01
C LEU A 181 12.61 12.42 -24.26
N LEU A 182 11.43 11.81 -24.35
CA LEU A 182 10.99 11.10 -25.54
C LEU A 182 10.72 12.03 -26.72
N LEU A 183 10.12 13.20 -26.49
CA LEU A 183 9.92 14.21 -27.54
C LEU A 183 11.25 14.68 -28.12
N LEU A 184 12.27 14.89 -27.27
CA LEU A 184 13.61 15.21 -27.72
C LEU A 184 14.12 14.12 -28.67
N CYS A 185 13.95 12.83 -28.37
CA CYS A 185 14.38 11.71 -29.21
C CYS A 185 13.87 11.78 -30.67
N ASN A 186 12.75 12.47 -30.92
CA ASN A 186 12.15 12.59 -32.25
C ASN A 186 12.66 13.80 -33.05
N ILE A 187 13.54 14.63 -32.48
CA ILE A 187 14.11 15.79 -33.16
C ILE A 187 15.22 15.34 -34.13
N HIS A 188 15.23 15.95 -35.32
CA HIS A 188 16.29 15.74 -36.31
C HIS A 188 17.68 16.09 -35.72
N ASN A 189 18.71 15.31 -36.03
CA ASN A 189 20.11 15.47 -35.59
C ASN A 189 20.45 15.02 -34.15
N ILE A 190 19.65 14.17 -33.51
CA ILE A 190 20.11 13.45 -32.32
C ILE A 190 20.99 12.25 -32.71
N ASP A 191 22.20 12.19 -32.15
CA ASP A 191 23.09 11.05 -32.32
C ASP A 191 22.67 9.82 -31.51
N LYS A 192 23.17 8.64 -31.90
CA LYS A 192 22.80 7.36 -31.24
C LYS A 192 23.17 7.32 -29.75
N SER A 193 24.21 8.04 -29.33
CA SER A 193 24.65 8.09 -27.93
C SER A 193 23.61 8.85 -27.09
N ALA A 194 23.19 10.02 -27.55
CA ALA A 194 22.14 10.81 -26.93
C ALA A 194 20.80 10.03 -26.88
N GLN A 195 20.44 9.28 -27.93
CA GLN A 195 19.27 8.40 -27.91
C GLN A 195 19.37 7.33 -26.81
N GLN A 196 20.51 6.65 -26.67
CA GLN A 196 20.73 5.65 -25.62
C GLN A 196 20.63 6.26 -24.22
N LEU A 197 21.20 7.45 -24.02
CA LEU A 197 21.10 8.17 -22.76
C LEU A 197 19.66 8.58 -22.45
N ILE A 198 18.89 9.02 -23.44
CA ILE A 198 17.45 9.31 -23.28
C ILE A 198 16.71 8.09 -22.76
N PHE A 199 16.88 6.92 -23.40
CA PHE A 199 16.18 5.70 -22.98
C PHE A 199 16.62 5.24 -21.58
N LYS A 200 17.90 5.37 -21.24
CA LYS A 200 18.41 5.09 -19.90
C LYS A 200 17.78 6.01 -18.86
N PHE A 201 17.94 7.33 -19.03
CA PHE A 201 17.50 8.29 -18.02
C PHE A 201 15.98 8.35 -17.89
N LYS A 202 15.22 8.08 -18.95
CA LYS A 202 13.77 7.93 -18.89
C LYS A 202 13.34 6.90 -17.83
N GLU A 203 14.04 5.78 -17.70
CA GLU A 203 13.73 4.77 -16.68
C GLU A 203 14.20 5.18 -15.28
N GLU A 204 15.27 5.99 -15.20
CA GLU A 204 15.86 6.43 -13.94
C GLU A 204 15.19 7.68 -13.31
N VAL A 205 14.39 8.46 -14.06
CA VAL A 205 13.76 9.70 -13.56
C VAL A 205 13.02 9.46 -12.24
N ASN A 206 13.48 10.14 -11.19
CA ASN A 206 12.90 10.18 -9.85
C ASN A 206 13.22 11.51 -9.15
N ILE A 207 12.35 12.50 -9.32
CA ILE A 207 12.56 13.85 -8.74
C ILE A 207 12.61 13.88 -7.21
N ILE A 208 12.05 12.89 -6.51
CA ILE A 208 12.07 12.86 -5.04
C ILE A 208 13.49 12.52 -4.59
N LYS A 209 14.05 11.44 -5.15
CA LYS A 209 15.44 11.04 -4.93
C LYS A 209 16.42 12.14 -5.34
N ASP A 210 16.13 12.82 -6.45
CA ASP A 210 17.02 13.80 -7.05
C ASP A 210 16.73 15.24 -6.60
N THR A 211 15.89 15.46 -5.57
CA THR A 211 15.49 16.81 -5.15
C THR A 211 16.70 17.69 -4.80
N ILE A 212 17.67 17.17 -4.03
CA ILE A 212 18.87 17.91 -3.65
C ILE A 212 19.74 18.30 -4.85
N PRO A 213 20.17 17.37 -5.73
CA PRO A 213 20.96 17.75 -6.90
C PRO A 213 20.20 18.64 -7.89
N ILE A 214 18.87 18.47 -8.04
CA ILE A 214 18.03 19.37 -8.86
C ILE A 214 18.09 20.80 -8.32
N LEU A 215 17.91 20.98 -7.01
CA LEU A 215 17.99 22.30 -6.38
C LEU A 215 19.42 22.86 -6.39
N GLY A 216 20.43 21.98 -6.30
CA GLY A 216 21.85 22.32 -6.29
C GLY A 216 22.36 23.00 -7.56
N GLN A 217 21.55 23.04 -8.63
CA GLN A 217 21.81 23.85 -9.81
C GLN A 217 21.76 25.37 -9.53
N LEU A 218 21.19 25.77 -8.39
CA LEU A 218 21.10 27.16 -7.94
C LEU A 218 21.84 27.33 -6.62
N LEU A 219 22.28 28.56 -6.35
CA LEU A 219 23.01 28.85 -5.12
C LEU A 219 22.10 28.70 -3.87
N PRO A 220 22.65 28.18 -2.76
CA PRO A 220 21.99 28.23 -1.46
C PRO A 220 21.87 29.68 -0.99
N VAL A 221 20.63 30.15 -0.79
CA VAL A 221 20.34 31.51 -0.30
C VAL A 221 19.52 31.38 0.97
N VAL A 222 19.94 32.09 2.01
CA VAL A 222 19.24 32.16 3.31
C VAL A 222 17.84 32.73 3.11
N GLN A 223 16.83 32.08 3.69
CA GLN A 223 15.44 32.54 3.66
C GLN A 223 15.13 33.45 4.83
N GLU A 224 14.23 34.40 4.65
CA GLU A 224 13.54 35.03 5.77
C GLU A 224 12.52 34.06 6.37
N ASN A 225 12.38 34.04 7.70
CA ASN A 225 11.52 33.09 8.42
C ASN A 225 11.84 31.64 8.03
N ASN A 226 13.14 31.33 8.03
CA ASN A 226 13.64 30.05 7.56
C ASN A 226 13.40 28.91 8.56
N LEU A 227 13.67 27.68 8.13
CA LEU A 227 13.48 26.49 8.93
C LEU A 227 14.29 26.51 10.23
N LEU A 228 15.54 26.99 10.20
CA LEU A 228 16.39 27.07 11.38
C LEU A 228 15.86 28.07 12.40
N GLU A 229 15.44 29.24 11.94
CA GLU A 229 14.87 30.29 12.81
C GLU A 229 13.57 29.85 13.48
N MET A 230 12.71 29.15 12.73
CA MET A 230 11.39 28.76 13.22
C MET A 230 11.39 27.46 14.03
N TYR A 231 12.32 26.54 13.74
CA TYR A 231 12.40 25.20 14.32
C TYR A 231 13.87 24.80 14.54
N PRO A 232 14.60 25.48 15.43
CA PRO A 232 16.04 25.26 15.64
C PRO A 232 16.38 23.83 16.10
N GLU A 233 15.45 23.15 16.79
CA GLU A 233 15.62 21.77 17.22
C GLU A 233 15.78 20.78 16.06
N LEU A 234 15.22 21.10 14.88
CA LEU A 234 15.28 20.24 13.70
C LEU A 234 16.66 20.21 13.05
N GLU A 235 17.56 21.14 13.38
CA GLU A 235 18.95 21.10 12.90
C GLU A 235 19.68 19.83 13.35
N LYS A 236 19.38 19.34 14.56
CA LYS A 236 19.97 18.10 15.11
C LYS A 236 19.61 16.87 14.28
N GLU A 237 18.45 16.92 13.63
CA GLU A 237 17.99 15.85 12.74
C GLU A 237 18.38 16.09 11.27
N TRP A 238 19.07 17.18 10.93
CA TRP A 238 19.43 17.50 9.55
C TRP A 238 20.57 16.60 9.04
N HIS A 239 20.37 15.99 7.87
CA HIS A 239 21.43 15.20 7.25
C HIS A 239 22.39 16.09 6.43
N PHE A 240 23.43 16.63 7.07
CA PHE A 240 24.35 17.59 6.44
C PHE A 240 25.02 17.10 5.16
N GLU A 241 25.47 15.84 5.10
CA GLU A 241 26.17 15.32 3.91
C GLU A 241 25.24 15.16 2.69
N LYS A 242 24.11 14.45 2.86
CA LYS A 242 23.14 14.21 1.79
C LYS A 242 22.37 15.45 1.33
N ASN A 243 22.32 16.49 2.16
CA ASN A 243 21.68 17.76 1.80
C ASN A 243 22.65 18.79 1.25
N GLN A 244 23.96 18.50 1.14
CA GLN A 244 24.92 19.45 0.57
C GLN A 244 24.45 19.95 -0.81
N PRO A 245 24.59 21.27 -1.10
CA PRO A 245 25.21 22.33 -0.28
C PRO A 245 24.22 23.05 0.66
N PHE A 246 23.04 22.49 0.92
CA PHE A 246 21.97 23.15 1.66
C PHE A 246 22.02 22.90 3.18
N LEU A 247 21.64 23.94 3.91
CA LEU A 247 21.44 24.00 5.35
C LEU A 247 19.96 24.34 5.62
N PRO A 248 19.44 24.09 6.84
CA PRO A 248 18.04 24.38 7.16
C PRO A 248 17.64 25.83 6.84
N GLN A 249 18.52 26.79 7.09
CA GLN A 249 18.30 28.22 6.81
C GLN A 249 18.06 28.56 5.32
N HIS A 250 18.38 27.65 4.39
CA HIS A 250 18.12 27.83 2.95
C HIS A 250 16.70 27.45 2.54
N PHE A 251 15.85 27.01 3.48
CA PHE A 251 14.48 26.61 3.22
C PHE A 251 13.48 27.34 4.11
N LYS A 252 12.29 27.62 3.57
CA LYS A 252 11.14 28.08 4.36
C LYS A 252 10.63 26.93 5.21
N ALA A 253 10.17 27.21 6.43
CA ALA A 253 9.72 26.18 7.35
C ALA A 253 8.49 25.36 6.90
N LYS A 254 7.71 25.88 5.94
CA LYS A 254 6.55 25.19 5.32
C LYS A 254 6.83 24.71 3.90
N SER A 255 8.10 24.52 3.55
CA SER A 255 8.50 24.06 2.22
C SER A 255 7.98 22.65 1.91
N ASN A 256 7.61 22.42 0.66
CA ASN A 256 7.22 21.09 0.14
C ASN A 256 8.40 20.28 -0.38
N TYR A 257 9.63 20.79 -0.34
CA TYR A 257 10.81 20.04 -0.76
C TYR A 257 11.08 18.86 0.18
N SER A 258 11.38 17.69 -0.41
CA SER A 258 11.91 16.54 0.32
C SER A 258 13.40 16.75 0.57
N VAL A 259 13.82 16.59 1.82
CA VAL A 259 15.22 16.69 2.23
C VAL A 259 15.54 15.51 3.15
N TRP A 260 16.83 15.22 3.31
CA TRP A 260 17.30 14.10 4.12
C TRP A 260 17.39 14.47 5.60
N TRP A 261 16.95 13.55 6.44
CA TRP A 261 16.96 13.64 7.89
C TRP A 261 17.70 12.44 8.47
N LYS A 262 18.28 12.62 9.65
CA LYS A 262 18.93 11.58 10.44
C LYS A 262 18.45 11.68 11.88
N CYS A 263 17.68 10.70 12.35
CA CYS A 263 17.18 10.74 13.72
C CYS A 263 18.25 10.29 14.74
N ASP A 264 17.96 10.46 16.03
CA ASP A 264 18.86 10.09 17.14
C ASP A 264 19.25 8.60 17.15
N LYS A 265 18.44 7.72 16.55
CA LYS A 265 18.75 6.29 16.38
C LYS A 265 19.64 5.99 15.17
N GLY A 266 20.06 7.02 14.44
CA GLY A 266 20.92 6.92 13.26
C GLY A 266 20.20 6.58 11.95
N HIS A 267 18.87 6.47 11.94
CA HIS A 267 18.13 6.19 10.70
C HIS A 267 18.14 7.40 9.76
N GLU A 268 18.51 7.17 8.50
CA GLU A 268 18.52 8.18 7.44
C GLU A 268 17.26 8.04 6.58
N TYR A 269 16.48 9.11 6.44
CA TYR A 269 15.23 9.10 5.69
C TYR A 269 14.99 10.45 5.02
N ASP A 270 14.35 10.44 3.85
CA ASP A 270 13.84 11.66 3.24
C ASP A 270 12.35 11.88 3.59
N THR A 271 12.00 13.14 3.79
CA THR A 271 10.60 13.59 3.87
C THR A 271 10.51 15.09 3.63
N LYS A 272 9.30 15.57 3.35
CA LYS A 272 9.03 16.99 3.14
C LYS A 272 9.27 17.78 4.42
N ILE A 273 9.86 18.97 4.28
CA ILE A 273 10.08 19.90 5.40
C ILE A 273 8.76 20.21 6.13
N ILE A 274 7.69 20.50 5.39
CA ILE A 274 6.35 20.73 5.97
C ILE A 274 5.81 19.52 6.76
N SER A 275 6.20 18.30 6.40
CA SER A 275 5.80 17.10 7.15
C SER A 275 6.55 17.02 8.48
N ARG A 276 7.86 17.31 8.50
CA ARG A 276 8.63 17.37 9.76
C ARG A 276 8.12 18.47 10.69
N THR A 277 7.86 19.67 10.18
CA THR A 277 7.38 20.79 11.00
C THR A 277 5.95 20.60 11.53
N LYS A 278 5.18 19.64 10.97
CA LYS A 278 3.89 19.17 11.51
C LYS A 278 4.01 18.07 12.58
N GLY A 279 5.23 17.62 12.89
CA GLY A 279 5.49 16.60 13.91
C GLY A 279 5.61 15.16 13.39
N HIS A 280 5.50 14.91 12.07
CA HIS A 280 5.76 13.58 11.53
C HIS A 280 7.26 13.29 11.53
N GLY A 281 7.71 12.23 12.19
CA GLY A 281 9.13 12.00 12.47
C GLY A 281 9.76 10.92 11.59
N CYS A 282 10.64 10.15 12.21
CA CYS A 282 11.34 9.06 11.55
C CYS A 282 10.41 7.85 11.36
N ARG A 283 10.06 7.55 10.11
CA ARG A 283 9.22 6.40 9.72
C ARG A 283 9.76 5.04 10.20
N PHE A 284 11.08 4.91 10.38
CA PHE A 284 11.70 3.72 10.95
C PHE A 284 11.40 3.60 12.45
N CYS A 285 11.51 4.71 13.20
CA CYS A 285 11.17 4.76 14.62
C CYS A 285 9.68 4.54 14.87
N GLU A 286 8.83 5.02 13.96
CA GLU A 286 7.37 4.81 14.00
C GLU A 286 6.95 3.38 13.57
N GLY A 287 7.89 2.53 13.14
CA GLY A 287 7.61 1.16 12.67
C GLY A 287 6.89 1.10 11.32
N LEU A 288 6.90 2.20 10.56
CA LEU A 288 6.32 2.28 9.22
C LEU A 288 7.26 1.71 8.15
N GLU A 289 8.56 1.66 8.42
CA GLU A 289 9.58 1.01 7.59
C GLU A 289 10.27 -0.12 8.33
N VAL A 290 10.77 -1.10 7.57
CA VAL A 290 11.47 -2.26 8.12
C VAL A 290 12.93 -1.92 8.41
N THR A 291 13.35 -2.19 9.64
CA THR A 291 14.74 -2.15 10.11
C THR A 291 15.15 -3.53 10.59
N GLN A 292 16.45 -3.71 10.86
CA GLN A 292 16.95 -4.93 11.49
C GLN A 292 16.30 -5.18 12.86
N ASP A 293 15.87 -4.13 13.57
CA ASP A 293 15.30 -4.21 14.92
C ASP A 293 13.80 -4.50 14.95
N ASN A 294 13.06 -4.15 13.89
CA ASN A 294 11.60 -4.29 13.84
C ASN A 294 11.10 -5.31 12.80
N SER A 295 12.02 -6.01 12.15
CA SER A 295 11.71 -7.06 11.18
C SER A 295 10.96 -8.24 11.82
N LEU A 296 10.21 -8.99 11.03
CA LEU A 296 9.55 -10.22 11.46
C LEU A 296 10.56 -11.23 12.01
N LEU A 297 11.73 -11.34 11.37
CA LEU A 297 12.81 -12.22 11.82
C LEU A 297 13.28 -11.88 13.23
N LYS A 298 13.42 -10.58 13.52
CA LYS A 298 13.91 -10.10 14.81
C LYS A 298 12.85 -10.15 15.91
N LEU A 299 11.64 -9.69 15.60
CA LEU A 299 10.56 -9.58 16.59
C LEU A 299 9.87 -10.92 16.88
N TYR A 300 9.76 -11.80 15.87
CA TYR A 300 9.03 -13.07 15.97
C TYR A 300 9.80 -14.24 15.34
N PRO A 301 10.99 -14.61 15.87
CA PRO A 301 11.88 -15.59 15.25
C PRO A 301 11.25 -16.99 15.12
N SER A 302 10.36 -17.39 16.04
CA SER A 302 9.63 -18.66 15.94
C SER A 302 8.64 -18.67 14.77
N ILE A 303 7.92 -17.56 14.56
CA ILE A 303 6.97 -17.39 13.46
C ILE A 303 7.72 -17.24 12.12
N ALA A 304 8.87 -16.56 12.11
CA ALA A 304 9.72 -16.44 10.91
C ALA A 304 10.18 -17.81 10.36
N LYS A 305 10.33 -18.84 11.20
CA LYS A 305 10.64 -20.21 10.75
C LYS A 305 9.52 -20.85 9.93
N GLU A 306 8.29 -20.37 10.07
CA GLU A 306 7.14 -20.84 9.28
C GLU A 306 7.06 -20.18 7.90
N TRP A 307 8.06 -19.39 7.48
CA TRP A 307 8.00 -18.65 6.21
C TRP A 307 8.10 -19.55 4.99
N HIS A 308 7.24 -19.34 3.99
CA HIS A 308 7.32 -20.05 2.72
C HIS A 308 8.18 -19.31 1.69
N TYR A 309 9.50 -19.48 1.74
CA TYR A 309 10.46 -18.75 0.88
C TYR A 309 10.14 -18.82 -0.63
N GLN A 310 9.84 -19.99 -1.18
CA GLN A 310 9.57 -20.14 -2.61
C GLN A 310 8.33 -19.34 -3.08
N LYS A 311 7.26 -19.28 -2.28
CA LYS A 311 6.02 -18.57 -2.66
C LYS A 311 6.09 -17.06 -2.38
N ASN A 312 6.94 -16.63 -1.46
CA ASN A 312 7.10 -15.21 -1.12
C ASN A 312 8.20 -14.52 -1.93
N GLY A 313 9.00 -15.28 -2.68
CA GLY A 313 10.02 -14.76 -3.60
C GLY A 313 11.06 -13.92 -2.88
N ILE A 314 11.25 -12.67 -3.33
CA ILE A 314 12.26 -11.74 -2.81
C ILE A 314 11.97 -11.21 -1.40
N ILE A 315 10.74 -11.41 -0.89
CA ILE A 315 10.33 -10.93 0.42
C ILE A 315 10.73 -11.97 1.47
N THR A 316 11.66 -11.58 2.32
CA THR A 316 12.19 -12.41 3.40
C THR A 316 11.77 -11.86 4.77
N PRO A 317 11.78 -12.69 5.84
CA PRO A 317 11.38 -12.25 7.18
C PRO A 317 12.17 -11.07 7.75
N ASP A 318 13.41 -10.85 7.32
CA ASP A 318 14.25 -9.71 7.68
C ASP A 318 13.88 -8.41 6.93
N LYS A 319 13.14 -8.52 5.81
CA LYS A 319 12.73 -7.39 4.95
C LYS A 319 11.24 -7.05 5.07
N ILE A 320 10.57 -7.56 6.09
CA ILE A 320 9.17 -7.26 6.38
C ILE A 320 8.97 -6.93 7.86
N HIS A 321 8.15 -5.93 8.16
CA HIS A 321 7.85 -5.53 9.53
C HIS A 321 7.08 -6.64 10.25
N GLY A 322 7.36 -6.87 11.54
CA GLY A 322 6.73 -7.93 12.34
C GLY A 322 5.20 -7.83 12.45
N ARG A 323 4.63 -6.64 12.24
CA ARG A 323 3.17 -6.39 12.21
C ARG A 323 2.66 -5.91 10.85
N SER A 324 3.30 -6.32 9.76
CA SER A 324 2.88 -5.89 8.41
C SER A 324 1.46 -6.35 8.08
N ASN A 325 0.69 -5.51 7.39
CA ASN A 325 -0.62 -5.90 6.82
C ASN A 325 -0.48 -6.63 5.46
N LYS A 326 0.74 -7.00 5.06
CA LYS A 326 0.98 -7.75 3.83
C LYS A 326 0.55 -9.22 4.00
N LYS A 327 -0.22 -9.73 3.03
CA LYS A 327 -0.56 -11.15 2.93
C LYS A 327 0.61 -11.93 2.34
N VAL A 328 1.06 -12.96 3.04
CA VAL A 328 2.20 -13.80 2.66
C VAL A 328 1.87 -15.27 2.89
N TYR A 329 2.72 -16.17 2.38
CA TYR A 329 2.57 -17.59 2.54
C TYR A 329 3.42 -18.14 3.70
N TRP A 330 2.80 -19.02 4.47
CA TRP A 330 3.38 -19.72 5.62
C TRP A 330 3.36 -21.23 5.36
N ILE A 331 4.23 -21.98 6.03
CA ILE A 331 4.24 -23.44 6.10
C ILE A 331 3.92 -23.83 7.53
N CYS A 332 2.81 -24.55 7.71
CA CYS A 332 2.43 -25.02 9.05
C CYS A 332 3.39 -26.11 9.54
N PRO A 333 3.99 -25.98 10.73
CA PRO A 333 4.88 -27.03 11.26
C PRO A 333 4.14 -28.33 11.60
N ASN A 334 2.83 -28.29 11.84
CA ASN A 334 2.05 -29.46 12.26
C ASN A 334 1.53 -30.31 11.09
N CYS A 335 1.05 -29.67 10.02
CA CYS A 335 0.47 -30.38 8.87
C CYS A 335 1.24 -30.17 7.56
N ASN A 336 2.40 -29.51 7.63
CA ASN A 336 3.30 -29.20 6.52
C ASN A 336 2.65 -28.49 5.32
N SER A 337 1.42 -27.96 5.50
CA SER A 337 0.65 -27.36 4.42
C SER A 337 0.96 -25.87 4.31
N SER A 338 1.05 -25.41 3.06
CA SER A 338 1.22 -24.00 2.73
C SER A 338 -0.12 -23.26 2.81
N TYR A 339 -0.17 -22.12 3.50
CA TYR A 339 -1.36 -21.27 3.57
C TYR A 339 -1.01 -19.78 3.51
N ASP A 340 -1.93 -18.98 2.98
CA ASP A 340 -1.82 -17.52 2.96
C ASP A 340 -2.42 -16.90 4.24
N LYS A 341 -1.72 -15.93 4.84
CA LYS A 341 -2.20 -15.12 5.97
C LYS A 341 -1.46 -13.80 6.08
N ILE A 342 -2.11 -12.77 6.62
CA ILE A 342 -1.49 -11.46 6.90
C ILE A 342 -0.49 -11.59 8.05
N VAL A 343 0.66 -10.92 7.97
CA VAL A 343 1.73 -10.99 9.00
C VAL A 343 1.25 -10.51 10.37
N ASN A 344 0.55 -9.39 10.44
CA ASN A 344 -0.04 -8.87 11.69
C ASN A 344 -1.02 -9.87 12.32
N GLU A 345 -1.86 -10.52 11.52
CA GLU A 345 -2.79 -11.55 12.01
C GLU A 345 -2.07 -12.82 12.47
N ARG A 346 -0.97 -13.21 11.79
CA ARG A 346 -0.17 -14.37 12.18
C ARG A 346 0.59 -14.13 13.48
N THR A 347 1.07 -12.91 13.71
CA THR A 347 1.88 -12.55 14.90
C THR A 347 1.06 -12.12 16.10
N GLY A 348 -0.11 -11.50 15.90
CA GLY A 348 -1.00 -11.05 16.97
C GLY A 348 -2.21 -11.94 17.25
N GLY A 349 -2.54 -12.89 16.36
CA GLY A 349 -3.78 -13.66 16.42
C GLY A 349 -3.69 -14.98 17.20
N ARG A 350 -4.82 -15.38 17.82
CA ARG A 350 -5.02 -16.72 18.42
C ARG A 350 -5.25 -17.82 17.37
N GLU A 351 -5.55 -17.45 16.13
CA GLU A 351 -5.88 -18.40 15.07
C GLU A 351 -4.64 -18.84 14.29
N ASN A 352 -4.30 -20.12 14.41
CA ASN A 352 -3.17 -20.76 13.74
C ASN A 352 -3.52 -21.20 12.30
N CYS A 353 -2.81 -22.20 11.79
CA CYS A 353 -3.01 -22.78 10.47
C CYS A 353 -4.50 -23.11 10.19
N PRO A 354 -5.08 -22.64 9.06
CA PRO A 354 -6.49 -22.84 8.74
C PRO A 354 -6.84 -24.32 8.48
N TYR A 355 -5.86 -25.14 8.11
CA TYR A 355 -6.04 -26.58 7.95
C TYR A 355 -6.16 -27.28 9.31
N CYS A 356 -5.25 -27.01 10.25
CA CYS A 356 -5.30 -27.57 11.61
C CYS A 356 -6.56 -27.13 12.36
N ALA A 357 -7.05 -25.92 12.12
CA ALA A 357 -8.29 -25.42 12.70
C ALA A 357 -9.57 -25.93 12.00
N GLY A 358 -9.45 -26.77 10.96
CA GLY A 358 -10.58 -27.33 10.22
C GLY A 358 -11.33 -26.33 9.32
N LYS A 359 -10.81 -25.11 9.14
CA LYS A 359 -11.40 -24.06 8.27
C LYS A 359 -11.11 -24.30 6.78
N ARG A 360 -10.05 -25.04 6.47
CA ARG A 360 -9.67 -25.49 5.12
C ARG A 360 -9.37 -26.99 5.14
N VAL A 361 -9.54 -27.65 4.00
CA VAL A 361 -9.29 -29.09 3.88
C VAL A 361 -7.90 -29.34 3.27
N ASN A 362 -7.17 -30.31 3.84
CA ASN A 362 -5.94 -30.86 3.29
C ASN A 362 -5.90 -32.38 3.53
N ASN A 363 -4.79 -32.99 3.15
CA ASN A 363 -4.51 -34.41 3.35
C ASN A 363 -4.47 -34.87 4.82
N THR A 364 -4.45 -33.96 5.81
CA THR A 364 -4.42 -34.32 7.25
C THR A 364 -5.78 -34.30 7.92
N ASN A 365 -6.79 -33.64 7.33
CA ASN A 365 -8.10 -33.44 7.96
C ASN A 365 -9.30 -33.76 7.05
N SER A 366 -9.05 -34.26 5.84
CA SER A 366 -10.10 -34.67 4.92
C SER A 366 -10.88 -35.88 5.43
N LEU A 367 -12.10 -36.08 4.93
CA LEU A 367 -12.93 -37.24 5.21
C LEU A 367 -12.21 -38.51 4.77
N ALA A 368 -11.54 -38.50 3.61
CA ALA A 368 -10.74 -39.61 3.13
C ALA A 368 -9.67 -40.06 4.14
N THR A 369 -8.96 -39.11 4.74
CA THR A 369 -7.90 -39.40 5.71
C THR A 369 -8.45 -39.78 7.08
N MET A 370 -9.44 -39.03 7.58
CA MET A 370 -9.93 -39.17 8.96
C MET A 370 -10.96 -40.29 9.11
N ARG A 371 -11.73 -40.59 8.06
CA ARG A 371 -12.78 -41.63 8.02
C ARG A 371 -12.74 -42.40 6.69
N PRO A 372 -11.72 -43.23 6.46
CA PRO A 372 -11.64 -44.07 5.26
C PRO A 372 -12.82 -45.03 5.11
N ASP A 373 -13.45 -45.42 6.22
CA ASP A 373 -14.68 -46.22 6.26
C ASP A 373 -15.84 -45.48 5.57
N LEU A 374 -16.03 -44.19 5.87
CA LEU A 374 -17.06 -43.37 5.25
C LEU A 374 -16.71 -42.97 3.82
N ALA A 375 -15.43 -42.80 3.51
CA ALA A 375 -14.99 -42.54 2.15
C ALA A 375 -15.36 -43.69 1.19
N LYS A 376 -15.41 -44.94 1.68
CA LYS A 376 -15.90 -46.10 0.90
C LYS A 376 -17.40 -46.03 0.61
N GLU A 377 -18.18 -45.44 1.52
CA GLU A 377 -19.62 -45.19 1.32
C GLU A 377 -19.89 -43.97 0.41
N TRP A 378 -18.87 -43.24 -0.05
CA TRP A 378 -19.07 -42.08 -0.91
C TRP A 378 -19.55 -42.49 -2.30
N HIS A 379 -20.64 -41.89 -2.77
CA HIS A 379 -21.11 -42.18 -4.12
C HIS A 379 -20.20 -41.52 -5.17
N GLN A 380 -19.46 -42.34 -5.94
CA GLN A 380 -18.37 -41.87 -6.82
C GLN A 380 -18.79 -40.87 -7.91
N THR A 381 -20.01 -41.00 -8.45
CA THR A 381 -20.47 -40.21 -9.61
C THR A 381 -21.60 -39.22 -9.30
N LYS A 382 -22.10 -39.16 -8.06
CA LYS A 382 -23.25 -38.32 -7.67
C LYS A 382 -22.89 -37.17 -6.74
N ASN A 383 -21.60 -36.88 -6.60
CA ASN A 383 -21.07 -35.79 -5.80
C ASN A 383 -20.12 -34.97 -6.68
N ASP A 384 -20.20 -33.65 -6.58
CA ASP A 384 -19.27 -32.71 -7.19
C ASP A 384 -17.93 -32.67 -6.46
N LYS A 385 -17.89 -33.11 -5.19
CA LYS A 385 -16.67 -33.19 -4.38
C LYS A 385 -16.25 -34.63 -4.12
N LYS A 386 -14.95 -34.82 -4.00
CA LYS A 386 -14.35 -36.07 -3.55
C LYS A 386 -14.18 -36.09 -2.02
N PRO A 387 -14.04 -37.28 -1.40
CA PRO A 387 -13.81 -37.40 0.04
C PRO A 387 -12.55 -36.70 0.56
N ASP A 388 -11.54 -36.47 -0.28
CA ASP A 388 -10.32 -35.74 0.07
C ASP A 388 -10.49 -34.21 0.04
N GLU A 389 -11.61 -33.70 -0.47
CA GLU A 389 -11.93 -32.28 -0.62
C GLU A 389 -12.91 -31.74 0.46
N VAL A 390 -13.38 -32.62 1.35
CA VAL A 390 -14.29 -32.27 2.45
C VAL A 390 -13.73 -32.75 3.79
N SER A 391 -13.95 -32.01 4.89
CA SER A 391 -13.61 -32.47 6.24
C SER A 391 -14.75 -33.27 6.87
N THR A 392 -14.47 -34.02 7.94
CA THR A 392 -15.48 -34.78 8.70
C THR A 392 -16.58 -33.90 9.31
N GLY A 393 -16.29 -32.63 9.59
CA GLY A 393 -17.27 -31.64 10.09
C GLY A 393 -17.99 -30.85 9.00
N SER A 394 -17.87 -31.24 7.73
CA SER A 394 -18.42 -30.47 6.61
C SER A 394 -19.96 -30.47 6.56
N HIS A 395 -20.53 -29.29 6.27
CA HIS A 395 -21.95 -29.12 5.91
C HIS A 395 -22.25 -29.45 4.44
N TYR A 396 -21.32 -30.08 3.74
CA TYR A 396 -21.58 -30.57 2.39
C TYR A 396 -22.64 -31.68 2.42
N TYR A 397 -23.66 -31.56 1.57
CA TYR A 397 -24.77 -32.51 1.49
C TYR A 397 -24.44 -33.56 0.43
N ALA A 398 -23.90 -34.69 0.88
CA ALA A 398 -23.36 -35.73 0.01
C ALA A 398 -24.39 -36.83 -0.27
N THR A 399 -24.23 -37.47 -1.42
CA THR A 399 -24.85 -38.74 -1.75
C THR A 399 -23.96 -39.89 -1.29
N TRP A 400 -24.51 -40.80 -0.50
CA TRP A 400 -23.86 -41.97 0.07
C TRP A 400 -24.44 -43.25 -0.53
N LYS A 401 -23.64 -44.30 -0.57
CA LYS A 401 -24.03 -45.66 -0.93
C LYS A 401 -23.55 -46.60 0.18
N CYS A 402 -24.49 -47.16 0.95
CA CYS A 402 -24.12 -48.11 2.01
C CYS A 402 -23.73 -49.48 1.44
N ASP A 403 -23.15 -50.33 2.28
CA ASP A 403 -22.72 -51.70 1.92
C ASP A 403 -23.86 -52.59 1.39
N ARG A 404 -25.11 -52.30 1.76
CA ARG A 404 -26.30 -52.99 1.23
C ARG A 404 -26.80 -52.43 -0.11
N GLY A 405 -26.09 -51.48 -0.69
CA GLY A 405 -26.40 -50.89 -1.99
C GLY A 405 -27.38 -49.71 -1.96
N HIS A 406 -28.01 -49.41 -0.83
CA HIS A 406 -28.92 -48.26 -0.72
C HIS A 406 -28.19 -46.93 -0.95
N THR A 407 -28.78 -46.09 -1.80
CA THR A 407 -28.31 -44.73 -2.06
C THR A 407 -29.17 -43.73 -1.28
N TYR A 408 -28.53 -42.85 -0.52
CA TYR A 408 -29.21 -41.87 0.33
C TYR A 408 -28.39 -40.59 0.45
N GLN A 409 -29.04 -39.47 0.77
CA GLN A 409 -28.37 -38.18 0.95
C GLN A 409 -28.29 -37.82 2.43
N ALA A 410 -27.17 -37.28 2.85
CA ALA A 410 -26.95 -36.79 4.21
C ALA A 410 -25.77 -35.81 4.25
N TYR A 411 -25.77 -34.91 5.23
CA TYR A 411 -24.61 -34.07 5.49
C TYR A 411 -23.41 -34.88 5.98
N VAL A 412 -22.20 -34.47 5.58
CA VAL A 412 -20.96 -35.13 6.00
C VAL A 412 -20.79 -35.14 7.51
N TYR A 413 -21.07 -34.03 8.19
CA TYR A 413 -20.98 -33.98 9.66
C TYR A 413 -21.98 -34.92 10.35
N GLU A 414 -23.20 -35.09 9.82
CA GLU A 414 -24.19 -36.03 10.37
C GLU A 414 -23.76 -37.48 10.16
N ARG A 415 -23.29 -37.83 8.95
CA ARG A 415 -22.78 -39.17 8.65
C ARG A 415 -21.56 -39.49 9.53
N SER A 416 -20.64 -38.53 9.68
CA SER A 416 -19.46 -38.64 10.52
C SER A 416 -19.82 -38.80 11.99
N GLY A 417 -20.89 -38.13 12.45
CA GLY A 417 -21.46 -38.23 13.80
C GLY A 417 -22.21 -39.54 14.10
N GLY A 418 -22.24 -40.50 13.17
CA GLY A 418 -22.78 -41.84 13.39
C GLY A 418 -24.18 -42.08 12.83
N ARG A 419 -24.84 -41.09 12.24
CA ARG A 419 -26.10 -41.31 11.51
C ARG A 419 -25.81 -42.13 10.25
N GLY A 420 -26.47 -43.27 10.10
CA GLY A 420 -26.28 -44.20 8.97
C GLY A 420 -27.39 -44.12 7.92
N CYS A 421 -27.44 -45.12 7.04
CA CYS A 421 -28.49 -45.24 6.02
C CYS A 421 -29.88 -45.33 6.66
N GLY A 422 -30.75 -44.37 6.34
CA GLY A 422 -32.14 -44.34 6.81
C GLY A 422 -32.93 -45.58 6.39
N ILE A 423 -32.73 -46.08 5.18
CA ILE A 423 -33.41 -47.29 4.68
C ILE A 423 -33.01 -48.51 5.50
N CYS A 424 -31.71 -48.72 5.75
CA CYS A 424 -31.24 -49.79 6.63
C CYS A 424 -31.79 -49.66 8.07
N TYR A 425 -31.95 -48.43 8.54
CA TYR A 425 -32.56 -48.17 9.84
C TYR A 425 -34.04 -48.53 9.84
N GLU A 426 -34.81 -48.17 8.81
CA GLU A 426 -36.22 -48.54 8.67
C GLU A 426 -36.44 -50.05 8.63
N GLU A 427 -35.69 -50.74 7.78
CA GLU A 427 -35.88 -52.17 7.52
C GLU A 427 -35.48 -53.05 8.70
N ILE A 428 -34.40 -52.67 9.40
CA ILE A 428 -33.75 -53.56 10.37
C ILE A 428 -33.46 -52.82 11.68
N GLY A 429 -32.92 -51.60 11.60
CA GLY A 429 -32.49 -50.85 12.78
C GLY A 429 -33.61 -50.55 13.77
N ARG A 430 -34.81 -50.19 13.30
CA ARG A 430 -35.98 -49.83 14.12
C ARG A 430 -36.47 -50.96 15.02
N PHE A 431 -36.21 -52.20 14.63
CA PHE A 431 -36.63 -53.40 15.36
C PHE A 431 -35.52 -53.98 16.24
N LYS A 432 -34.28 -53.47 16.13
CA LYS A 432 -33.17 -53.95 16.95
C LYS A 432 -33.36 -53.54 18.42
N PRO A 433 -33.04 -54.44 19.37
CA PRO A 433 -32.99 -54.08 20.78
C PRO A 433 -31.96 -52.98 21.03
N HIS A 434 -32.41 -51.89 21.65
CA HIS A 434 -31.55 -50.85 22.18
C HIS A 434 -31.77 -50.74 23.67
N LYS A 435 -30.70 -50.87 24.45
CA LYS A 435 -30.74 -50.61 25.89
C LYS A 435 -31.07 -49.13 26.11
N VAL A 436 -32.12 -48.86 26.89
CA VAL A 436 -32.48 -47.50 27.29
C VAL A 436 -32.11 -47.24 28.75
N SER A 437 -32.00 -45.97 29.14
CA SER A 437 -31.91 -45.61 30.56
C SER A 437 -33.20 -45.98 31.29
N ILE A 438 -33.09 -46.22 32.60
CA ILE A 438 -34.22 -46.61 33.45
C ILE A 438 -35.39 -45.63 33.35
N GLU A 439 -35.15 -44.33 33.18
CA GLU A 439 -36.17 -43.29 33.03
C GLU A 439 -37.03 -43.44 31.77
N LYS A 440 -36.44 -44.00 30.70
CA LYS A 440 -37.10 -44.23 29.40
C LYS A 440 -37.63 -45.66 29.26
N SER A 441 -37.32 -46.51 30.24
CA SER A 441 -37.72 -47.91 30.25
C SER A 441 -39.24 -48.08 30.39
N ILE A 442 -39.70 -49.27 30.04
CA ILE A 442 -41.09 -49.65 30.15
C ILE A 442 -41.53 -49.74 31.61
N ILE A 443 -40.61 -50.07 32.54
CA ILE A 443 -40.93 -50.10 33.96
C ILE A 443 -41.31 -48.71 34.49
N THR A 444 -40.66 -47.66 33.98
CA THR A 444 -40.90 -46.29 34.45
C THR A 444 -42.09 -45.65 33.75
N LYS A 445 -42.20 -45.82 32.43
CA LYS A 445 -43.24 -45.10 31.65
C LYS A 445 -44.54 -45.89 31.49
N LYS A 446 -44.51 -47.23 31.57
CA LYS A 446 -45.69 -48.10 31.44
C LYS A 446 -45.66 -49.27 32.46
N PRO A 447 -45.56 -49.00 33.77
CA PRO A 447 -45.45 -50.04 34.80
C PRO A 447 -46.63 -51.03 34.81
N TYR A 448 -47.83 -50.56 34.43
CA TYR A 448 -49.04 -51.39 34.35
C TYR A 448 -48.95 -52.54 33.32
N LEU A 449 -47.98 -52.51 32.41
CA LEU A 449 -47.74 -53.59 31.45
C LEU A 449 -46.87 -54.73 32.02
N LEU A 450 -46.15 -54.51 33.13
CA LEU A 450 -45.19 -55.47 33.69
C LEU A 450 -45.86 -56.74 34.22
N ALA A 451 -47.10 -56.63 34.70
CA ALA A 451 -47.90 -57.78 35.12
C ALA A 451 -48.15 -58.79 33.98
N GLN A 452 -47.90 -58.39 32.72
CA GLN A 452 -48.05 -59.24 31.55
C GLN A 452 -46.73 -59.51 30.83
N TRP A 453 -45.59 -59.12 31.42
CA TRP A 453 -44.27 -59.42 30.85
C TRP A 453 -43.96 -60.92 30.96
N ASP A 454 -43.55 -61.54 29.85
CA ASP A 454 -43.17 -62.95 29.84
C ASP A 454 -41.67 -63.08 30.15
N PHE A 455 -41.32 -63.34 31.42
CA PHE A 455 -39.93 -63.44 31.87
C PHE A 455 -39.22 -64.72 31.40
N GLU A 456 -39.97 -65.74 30.97
CA GLU A 456 -39.39 -67.00 30.48
C GLU A 456 -39.01 -66.90 29.00
N LYS A 457 -39.81 -66.20 28.19
CA LYS A 457 -39.60 -66.11 26.74
C LYS A 457 -38.81 -64.88 26.28
N ASN A 458 -38.78 -63.81 27.07
CA ASN A 458 -37.99 -62.63 26.73
C ASN A 458 -36.53 -62.81 27.15
N THR A 459 -35.61 -62.54 26.23
CA THR A 459 -34.16 -62.51 26.50
C THR A 459 -33.67 -61.16 27.00
N VAL A 460 -34.56 -60.16 27.08
CA VAL A 460 -34.29 -58.80 27.54
C VAL A 460 -35.06 -58.53 28.83
N ILE A 461 -34.45 -57.75 29.73
CA ILE A 461 -35.10 -57.34 30.98
C ILE A 461 -35.91 -56.05 30.77
N PRO A 462 -37.07 -55.87 31.43
CA PRO A 462 -37.93 -54.70 31.27
C PRO A 462 -37.22 -53.35 31.47
N GLU A 463 -36.26 -53.28 32.38
CA GLU A 463 -35.47 -52.09 32.73
C GLU A 463 -34.68 -51.54 31.54
N GLU A 464 -34.31 -52.41 30.60
CA GLU A 464 -33.53 -52.06 29.42
C GLU A 464 -34.40 -51.83 28.19
N VAL A 465 -35.71 -52.08 28.25
CA VAL A 465 -36.63 -51.96 27.12
C VAL A 465 -37.40 -50.65 27.17
N GLY A 466 -37.28 -49.83 26.12
CA GLY A 466 -38.02 -48.58 26.01
C GLY A 466 -39.54 -48.78 25.94
N ALA A 467 -40.29 -47.90 26.59
CA ALA A 467 -41.77 -47.97 26.61
C ALA A 467 -42.45 -47.76 25.25
N TYR A 468 -41.72 -47.15 24.31
CA TYR A 468 -42.12 -46.94 22.92
C TYR A 468 -41.21 -47.71 21.95
N ALA A 469 -40.54 -48.76 22.44
CA ALA A 469 -39.75 -49.63 21.57
C ALA A 469 -40.66 -50.33 20.55
N ARG A 470 -40.12 -50.53 19.35
CA ARG A 470 -40.77 -51.25 18.24
C ARG A 470 -40.27 -52.68 18.08
N GLN A 471 -39.38 -53.13 18.98
CA GLN A 471 -39.02 -54.53 19.06
C GLN A 471 -40.20 -55.37 19.57
N LEU A 472 -40.34 -56.59 19.07
CA LEU A 472 -41.34 -57.53 19.55
C LEU A 472 -40.93 -58.08 20.91
N ILE A 473 -41.84 -57.97 21.87
CA ILE A 473 -41.70 -58.50 23.23
C ILE A 473 -42.78 -59.56 23.44
N TRP A 474 -42.43 -60.63 24.14
CA TRP A 474 -43.38 -61.64 24.59
C TRP A 474 -44.18 -61.16 25.79
N TRP A 475 -45.50 -61.34 25.71
CA TRP A 475 -46.44 -61.02 26.77
C TRP A 475 -47.23 -62.27 27.14
N ARG A 476 -47.61 -62.38 28.42
CA ARG A 476 -48.43 -63.46 28.97
C ARG A 476 -49.54 -62.87 29.84
N CYS A 477 -50.80 -63.25 29.61
CA CYS A 477 -51.91 -62.81 30.46
C CYS A 477 -52.22 -63.81 31.58
N SER A 478 -53.02 -63.39 32.56
CA SER A 478 -53.50 -64.23 33.66
C SER A 478 -54.29 -65.46 33.21
N ASN A 479 -54.98 -65.37 32.07
CA ASN A 479 -55.71 -66.49 31.47
C ASN A 479 -54.80 -67.45 30.66
N GLY A 480 -53.48 -67.30 30.74
CA GLY A 480 -52.50 -68.19 30.12
C GLY A 480 -52.18 -67.94 28.64
N CYS A 481 -52.80 -66.95 27.99
CA CYS A 481 -52.47 -66.62 26.60
C CYS A 481 -51.10 -65.94 26.48
N SER A 482 -50.30 -66.35 25.48
CA SER A 482 -48.96 -65.79 25.20
C SER A 482 -48.92 -65.23 23.77
N TRP A 483 -48.37 -64.02 23.58
CA TRP A 483 -48.27 -63.38 22.25
C TRP A 483 -47.09 -62.41 22.16
N GLN A 484 -46.64 -62.12 20.95
CA GLN A 484 -45.65 -61.07 20.68
C GLN A 484 -46.32 -59.76 20.26
N GLN A 485 -45.86 -58.65 20.82
CA GLN A 485 -46.27 -57.31 20.41
C GLN A 485 -45.24 -56.27 20.83
N GLU A 486 -45.17 -55.15 20.11
CA GLU A 486 -44.28 -54.05 20.46
C GLU A 486 -44.80 -53.26 21.69
N PRO A 487 -43.92 -52.87 22.63
CA PRO A 487 -44.27 -51.95 23.72
C PRO A 487 -44.95 -50.66 23.24
N ASN A 488 -44.52 -50.10 22.11
CA ASN A 488 -45.14 -48.90 21.53
C ASN A 488 -46.63 -49.09 21.19
N SER A 489 -47.00 -50.29 20.73
CA SER A 489 -48.35 -50.65 20.33
C SER A 489 -49.25 -51.04 21.52
N ARG A 490 -48.68 -51.09 22.73
CA ARG A 490 -49.38 -51.46 23.97
C ARG A 490 -49.83 -50.19 24.72
N ASN A 491 -51.06 -49.75 24.43
CA ASN A 491 -51.73 -48.65 25.13
C ASN A 491 -52.74 -49.12 26.19
N SER A 492 -52.87 -50.44 26.39
CA SER A 492 -53.78 -51.04 27.36
C SER A 492 -53.19 -52.32 27.93
N SER A 493 -53.51 -52.62 29.19
CA SER A 493 -53.24 -53.89 29.87
C SER A 493 -54.20 -55.02 29.46
N ARG A 494 -55.18 -54.77 28.57
CA ARG A 494 -56.06 -55.84 28.09
C ARG A 494 -55.27 -56.82 27.22
N CYS A 495 -55.53 -58.12 27.41
CA CYS A 495 -54.95 -59.17 26.58
C CYS A 495 -55.49 -59.07 25.15
N LYS A 496 -54.61 -59.08 24.15
CA LYS A 496 -54.98 -59.02 22.74
C LYS A 496 -55.81 -60.24 22.31
N ILE A 497 -55.52 -61.41 22.88
CA ILE A 497 -56.18 -62.68 22.53
C ILE A 497 -57.54 -62.80 23.23
N CYS A 498 -57.63 -62.45 24.52
CA CYS A 498 -58.90 -62.54 25.26
C CYS A 498 -59.95 -61.55 24.74
N ARG A 499 -59.55 -60.35 24.29
CA ARG A 499 -60.46 -59.32 23.77
C ARG A 499 -61.18 -59.70 22.47
N VAL A 500 -60.73 -60.73 21.77
CA VAL A 500 -61.36 -61.22 20.53
C VAL A 500 -62.38 -62.33 20.82
N LYS A 501 -62.45 -62.82 22.07
CA LYS A 501 -63.34 -63.90 22.51
C LYS A 501 -64.57 -63.42 23.28
N ASP A 502 -64.65 -62.12 23.60
CA ASP A 502 -65.83 -61.40 24.09
C ASP A 502 -66.40 -60.58 22.93
#